data_AF-A0A067EY74-F1
#
_entry.id   AF-A0A067EY74-F1
#
_cell.length_a   1.000
_cell.length_b   1.000
_cell.length_c   1.000
_cell.angle_alpha   90.00
_cell.angle_beta   90.00
_cell.angle_gamma   90.00
#
_symmetry.space_group_name_H-M   'P 1'
#
loop_
_entity.id
_entity.type
_entity.pdbx_description
1 polymer ?
#
loop_
_entity_poly.entity_id
_entity_poly.type
_entity_poly.pdbx_seq_one_letter_code
_entity_poly.pdbx_strand_id
1 'polypeptide(L)'
;LTGSIPSEFGDSLKLQGLYLGNNQLTGSIPRSLGQLGGLVKLNLTRNKFSGPVPTSLGNLKGLSHLDLSSNFFDGGWPRSLGNLSYSTYLDLHDNKFTREIPQNLGNLAQLEHLDVLRNMLCGKIPEKICKSRLEGLVSQSGICQNLSKISLAGNKDYNLYLSSSRSKGPLRINISMFQQPLLKLTLVDILEDGGFGTVYKATLPDGKTVAVKKFSQAKTQGHRQFTAEMETLGKVKHQNLVLLLGYCSFDEEKLLVYEYMVNGSLDLWLRNATGSHEVLDRAKRYKIACSSARGLAFLHQDFGLARLISACETHVSTDIAGTLGYIPPEYGQSRMSTTRGDVYSFGVILLELVTAKEPTGPEFQEKEGANLVGWVFQKMKKQQADDVLDPTVLNAGSKPMMLKMLRIAADCVADNPATRPTMLHVLKLLHEIVD
;
A
#
# COMPACT_ATOMS: atom_id res chain seq x y z
N LEU A 1 22.00 -15.31 -6.40
CA LEU A 1 22.68 -15.87 -7.59
C LEU A 1 23.15 -14.73 -8.49
N THR A 2 24.28 -14.90 -9.17
CA THR A 2 24.87 -13.95 -10.15
C THR A 2 25.21 -14.70 -11.44
N GLY A 3 25.51 -13.99 -12.52
CA GLY A 3 25.80 -14.58 -13.84
C GLY A 3 24.57 -14.65 -14.75
N SER A 4 24.67 -15.34 -15.88
CA SER A 4 23.60 -15.50 -16.87
C SER A 4 22.89 -16.85 -16.73
N ILE A 5 21.69 -16.98 -17.31
CA ILE A 5 21.01 -18.28 -17.43
C ILE A 5 21.82 -19.15 -18.41
N PRO A 6 22.27 -20.35 -18.02
CA PRO A 6 22.97 -21.26 -18.92
C PRO A 6 22.05 -21.73 -20.05
N SER A 7 22.57 -21.83 -21.28
CA SER A 7 21.79 -22.29 -22.44
C SER A 7 21.31 -23.74 -22.30
N GLU A 8 22.06 -24.55 -21.55
CA GLU A 8 21.85 -25.97 -21.26
C GLU A 8 20.53 -26.20 -20.51
N PHE A 9 19.97 -25.16 -19.86
CA PHE A 9 18.64 -25.25 -19.27
C PHE A 9 17.56 -25.57 -20.30
N GLY A 10 17.76 -25.19 -21.57
CA GLY A 10 16.85 -25.48 -22.67
C GLY A 10 16.77 -26.96 -23.05
N ASP A 11 17.76 -27.77 -22.67
CA ASP A 11 17.81 -29.21 -22.99
C ASP A 11 16.90 -30.05 -22.07
N SER A 12 16.32 -29.42 -21.03
CA SER A 12 15.52 -30.13 -20.03
C SER A 12 14.09 -30.40 -20.49
N LEU A 13 13.84 -31.61 -21.00
CA LEU A 13 12.51 -32.03 -21.47
C LEU A 13 11.45 -32.18 -20.36
N LYS A 14 11.85 -32.17 -19.08
CA LYS A 14 10.95 -32.37 -17.93
C LYS A 14 10.69 -31.11 -17.12
N LEU A 15 11.35 -29.98 -17.43
CA LEU A 15 11.26 -28.78 -16.61
C LEU A 15 9.87 -28.14 -16.73
N GLN A 16 9.15 -28.07 -15.60
CA GLN A 16 7.81 -27.47 -15.54
C GLN A 16 7.81 -26.07 -14.92
N GLY A 17 8.81 -25.75 -14.11
CA GLY A 17 8.90 -24.45 -13.45
C GLY A 17 10.35 -23.99 -13.36
N LEU A 18 10.61 -22.75 -13.77
CA LEU A 18 11.90 -22.09 -13.62
C LEU A 18 11.71 -20.80 -12.83
N TYR A 19 12.11 -20.82 -11.56
CA TYR A 19 11.95 -19.71 -10.61
C TYR A 19 13.32 -19.16 -10.23
N LEU A 20 13.69 -18.04 -10.82
CA LEU A 20 14.98 -17.38 -10.62
C LEU A 20 14.81 -15.94 -10.08
N GLY A 21 13.59 -15.59 -9.65
CA GLY A 21 13.27 -14.25 -9.16
C GLY A 21 14.06 -13.82 -7.93
N ASN A 22 14.16 -12.51 -7.70
CA ASN A 22 14.84 -11.89 -6.56
C ASN A 22 16.33 -12.29 -6.46
N ASN A 23 17.06 -12.18 -7.56
CA ASN A 23 18.48 -12.48 -7.63
C ASN A 23 19.25 -11.31 -8.29
N GLN A 24 20.54 -11.50 -8.54
CA GLN A 24 21.40 -10.55 -9.24
C GLN A 24 21.85 -11.12 -10.59
N LEU A 25 21.00 -11.92 -11.24
CA LEU A 25 21.30 -12.52 -12.54
C LEU A 25 21.28 -11.45 -13.64
N THR A 26 22.11 -11.65 -14.65
CA THR A 26 22.44 -10.68 -15.71
C THR A 26 22.37 -11.35 -17.09
N GLY A 27 22.62 -10.59 -18.16
CA GLY A 27 22.57 -11.10 -19.53
C GLY A 27 21.15 -11.19 -20.09
N SER A 28 21.00 -11.88 -21.22
CA SER A 28 19.72 -12.07 -21.91
C SER A 28 19.10 -13.44 -21.62
N ILE A 29 17.80 -13.59 -21.87
CA ILE A 29 17.14 -14.90 -21.85
C ILE A 29 17.69 -15.76 -23.01
N PRO A 30 18.25 -16.96 -22.74
CA PRO A 30 18.74 -17.85 -23.80
C PRO A 30 17.60 -18.31 -24.72
N ARG A 31 17.83 -18.31 -26.04
CA ARG A 31 16.83 -18.76 -27.01
C ARG A 31 16.43 -20.23 -26.79
N SER A 32 17.33 -21.05 -26.27
CA SER A 32 17.12 -22.46 -25.94
C SER A 32 16.01 -22.66 -24.90
N LEU A 33 15.71 -21.70 -24.02
CA LEU A 33 14.56 -21.82 -23.11
C LEU A 33 13.23 -21.98 -23.85
N GLY A 34 13.13 -21.54 -25.10
CA GLY A 34 11.94 -21.78 -25.94
C GLY A 34 11.74 -23.23 -26.37
N GLN A 35 12.70 -24.13 -26.08
CA GLN A 35 12.59 -25.57 -26.35
C GLN A 35 11.90 -26.33 -25.22
N LEU A 36 11.65 -25.67 -24.09
CA LEU A 36 11.07 -26.26 -22.88
C LEU A 36 9.55 -26.46 -23.01
N GLY A 37 9.12 -27.35 -23.91
CA GLY A 37 7.70 -27.58 -24.20
C GLY A 37 6.84 -27.93 -22.98
N GLY A 38 7.43 -28.45 -21.91
CA GLY A 38 6.75 -28.75 -20.64
C GLY A 38 6.69 -27.60 -19.62
N LEU A 39 7.28 -26.42 -19.92
CA LEU A 39 7.36 -25.32 -18.98
C LEU A 39 6.00 -24.66 -18.77
N VAL A 40 5.57 -24.62 -17.51
CA VAL A 40 4.30 -24.04 -17.06
C VAL A 40 4.51 -22.68 -16.40
N LYS A 41 5.60 -22.50 -15.64
CA LYS A 41 5.88 -21.27 -14.89
C LYS A 41 7.31 -20.79 -15.14
N LEU A 42 7.46 -19.55 -15.58
CA LEU A 42 8.75 -18.88 -15.73
C LEU A 42 8.71 -17.58 -14.93
N ASN A 43 9.48 -17.51 -13.84
CA ASN A 43 9.60 -16.33 -13.01
C ASN A 43 11.06 -15.84 -12.97
N LEU A 44 11.31 -14.68 -13.56
CA LEU A 44 12.61 -13.99 -13.61
C LEU A 44 12.57 -12.63 -12.90
N THR A 45 11.53 -12.34 -12.10
CA THR A 45 11.29 -11.01 -11.49
C THR A 45 12.49 -10.51 -10.68
N ARG A 46 12.68 -9.19 -10.62
CA ARG A 46 13.70 -8.54 -9.76
C ARG A 46 15.09 -9.14 -9.95
N ASN A 47 15.60 -9.01 -11.17
CA ASN A 47 16.97 -9.35 -11.55
C ASN A 47 17.57 -8.17 -12.35
N LYS A 48 18.70 -8.40 -13.03
CA LYS A 48 19.36 -7.43 -13.89
C LYS A 48 19.42 -7.94 -15.34
N PHE A 49 18.44 -8.73 -15.78
CA PHE A 49 18.39 -9.22 -17.16
C PHE A 49 18.16 -8.05 -18.13
N SER A 50 18.77 -8.13 -19.31
CA SER A 50 18.75 -7.07 -20.32
C SER A 50 18.68 -7.62 -21.74
N GLY A 51 18.46 -6.74 -22.72
CA GLY A 51 18.22 -7.11 -24.11
C GLY A 51 16.78 -7.52 -24.39
N PRO A 52 16.46 -7.93 -25.62
CA PRO A 52 15.10 -8.27 -26.02
C PRO A 52 14.68 -9.65 -25.51
N VAL A 53 13.39 -9.79 -25.22
CA VAL A 53 12.78 -11.10 -24.94
C VAL A 53 12.80 -11.94 -26.23
N PRO A 54 13.39 -13.15 -26.22
CA PRO A 54 13.58 -13.94 -27.43
C PRO A 54 12.26 -14.46 -27.97
N THR A 55 12.09 -14.40 -29.29
CA THR A 55 10.85 -14.84 -29.95
C THR A 55 10.51 -16.31 -29.70
N SER A 56 11.53 -17.14 -29.43
CA SER A 56 11.39 -18.55 -29.10
C SER A 56 10.56 -18.82 -27.84
N LEU A 57 10.41 -17.87 -26.90
CA LEU A 57 9.50 -18.05 -25.77
C LEU A 57 8.05 -18.27 -26.19
N GLY A 58 7.63 -17.76 -27.36
CA GLY A 58 6.29 -18.01 -27.89
C GLY A 58 6.01 -19.46 -28.30
N ASN A 59 7.02 -20.33 -28.26
CA ASN A 59 6.87 -21.77 -28.48
C ASN A 59 6.36 -22.51 -27.23
N LEU A 60 6.42 -21.88 -26.05
CA LEU A 60 6.05 -22.48 -24.77
C LEU A 60 4.54 -22.51 -24.59
N LYS A 61 3.85 -23.36 -25.35
CA LYS A 61 2.38 -23.40 -25.39
C LYS A 61 1.74 -23.68 -24.03
N GLY A 62 2.39 -24.46 -23.18
CA GLY A 62 1.91 -24.80 -21.83
C GLY A 62 2.17 -23.73 -20.76
N LEU A 63 2.81 -22.60 -21.11
CA LEU A 63 3.18 -21.58 -20.14
C LEU A 63 1.95 -20.83 -19.65
N SER A 64 1.62 -21.01 -18.37
CA SER A 64 0.50 -20.33 -17.71
C SER A 64 0.91 -19.03 -17.02
N HIS A 65 2.12 -18.99 -16.46
CA HIS A 65 2.61 -17.86 -15.66
C HIS A 65 3.97 -17.40 -16.15
N LEU A 66 4.03 -16.16 -16.65
CA LEU A 66 5.25 -15.49 -17.08
C LEU A 66 5.44 -14.18 -16.34
N ASP A 67 6.48 -14.10 -15.53
CA ASP A 67 6.84 -12.90 -14.77
C ASP A 67 8.28 -12.49 -15.12
N LEU A 68 8.40 -11.37 -15.84
CA LEU A 68 9.66 -10.75 -16.26
C LEU A 68 9.86 -9.37 -15.61
N SER A 69 9.04 -9.03 -14.62
CA SER A 69 8.97 -7.70 -14.03
C SER A 69 10.27 -7.24 -13.35
N SER A 70 10.46 -5.93 -13.22
CA SER A 70 11.60 -5.30 -12.52
C SER A 70 12.95 -5.82 -13.03
N ASN A 71 13.20 -5.63 -14.31
CA ASN A 71 14.45 -5.98 -15.00
C ASN A 71 14.85 -4.82 -15.95
N PHE A 72 15.83 -5.05 -16.82
CA PHE A 72 16.27 -4.11 -17.85
C PHE A 72 15.95 -4.59 -19.27
N PHE A 73 14.91 -5.42 -19.46
CA PHE A 73 14.52 -5.90 -20.78
C PHE A 73 14.10 -4.76 -21.70
N ASP A 74 14.55 -4.79 -22.95
CA ASP A 74 14.32 -3.73 -23.94
C ASP A 74 13.77 -4.28 -25.27
N GLY A 75 13.79 -3.44 -26.31
CA GLY A 75 13.25 -3.79 -27.61
C GLY A 75 11.72 -3.75 -27.64
N GLY A 76 11.13 -4.31 -28.69
CA GLY A 76 9.66 -4.37 -28.84
C GLY A 76 9.05 -5.50 -28.04
N TRP A 77 7.78 -5.36 -27.66
CA TRP A 77 6.99 -6.50 -27.18
C TRP A 77 7.06 -7.66 -28.20
N PRO A 78 7.47 -8.89 -27.82
CA PRO A 78 7.57 -9.98 -28.78
C PRO A 78 6.18 -10.41 -29.21
N ARG A 79 5.87 -10.23 -30.51
CA ARG A 79 4.60 -10.69 -31.09
C ARG A 79 4.36 -12.17 -30.77
N SER A 80 5.41 -12.98 -30.70
CA SER A 80 5.29 -14.41 -30.39
C SER A 80 4.69 -14.71 -29.01
N LEU A 81 4.67 -13.80 -28.04
CA LEU A 81 3.99 -14.03 -26.75
C LEU A 81 2.46 -14.11 -26.89
N GLY A 82 1.88 -13.56 -27.97
CA GLY A 82 0.46 -13.76 -28.30
C GLY A 82 0.10 -15.22 -28.67
N ASN A 83 1.10 -16.10 -28.72
CA ASN A 83 0.93 -17.52 -29.03
C ASN A 83 0.84 -18.41 -27.76
N LEU A 84 0.92 -17.82 -26.56
CA LEU A 84 0.90 -18.51 -25.27
C LEU A 84 -0.54 -18.80 -24.81
N SER A 85 -1.28 -19.61 -25.57
CA SER A 85 -2.73 -19.75 -25.43
C SER A 85 -3.25 -20.17 -24.04
N TYR A 86 -2.39 -20.72 -23.17
CA TYR A 86 -2.73 -21.13 -21.79
C TYR A 86 -2.29 -20.12 -20.73
N SER A 87 -1.71 -18.98 -21.12
CA SER A 87 -1.23 -17.96 -20.20
C SER A 87 -2.39 -17.27 -19.50
N THR A 88 -2.38 -17.35 -18.16
CA THR A 88 -3.32 -16.65 -17.28
C THR A 88 -2.68 -15.42 -16.64
N TYR A 89 -1.36 -15.41 -16.50
CA TYR A 89 -0.61 -14.33 -15.85
C TYR A 89 0.59 -13.91 -16.70
N LEU A 90 0.62 -12.62 -17.05
CA LEU A 90 1.72 -11.99 -17.77
C LEU A 90 2.10 -10.66 -17.12
N ASP A 91 3.30 -10.59 -16.55
CA ASP A 91 3.81 -9.39 -15.90
C ASP A 91 5.16 -8.96 -16.50
N LEU A 92 5.17 -7.77 -17.10
CA LEU A 92 6.31 -7.14 -17.75
C LEU A 92 6.61 -5.75 -17.17
N HIS A 93 6.03 -5.38 -16.04
CA HIS A 93 6.16 -4.03 -15.50
C HIS A 93 7.62 -3.69 -15.14
N ASP A 94 7.94 -2.40 -15.10
CA ASP A 94 9.25 -1.88 -14.69
C ASP A 94 10.41 -2.50 -15.50
N ASN A 95 10.36 -2.20 -16.80
CA ASN A 95 11.34 -2.61 -17.80
C ASN A 95 11.55 -1.46 -18.82
N LYS A 96 12.21 -1.74 -19.93
CA LYS A 96 12.53 -0.78 -21.01
C LYS A 96 11.85 -1.15 -22.33
N PHE A 97 10.72 -1.88 -22.31
CA PHE A 97 10.02 -2.27 -23.54
C PHE A 97 9.51 -1.06 -24.31
N THR A 98 9.70 -1.08 -25.62
CA THR A 98 9.35 -0.02 -26.56
C THR A 98 8.30 -0.52 -27.57
N ARG A 99 7.85 0.36 -28.47
CA ARG A 99 6.88 0.04 -29.55
C ARG A 99 5.48 -0.31 -29.02
N GLU A 100 4.62 -0.77 -29.92
CA GLU A 100 3.21 -1.02 -29.64
C GLU A 100 2.95 -2.39 -29.01
N ILE A 101 1.90 -2.46 -28.18
CA ILE A 101 1.34 -3.74 -27.74
C ILE A 101 0.75 -4.44 -28.97
N PRO A 102 1.17 -5.67 -29.27
CA PRO A 102 0.78 -6.30 -30.52
C PRO A 102 -0.65 -6.83 -30.45
N GLN A 103 -1.40 -6.69 -31.55
CA GLN A 103 -2.83 -7.04 -31.59
C GLN A 103 -3.13 -8.50 -31.24
N ASN A 104 -2.19 -9.39 -31.53
CA ASN A 104 -2.33 -10.82 -31.25
C ASN A 104 -2.22 -11.17 -29.76
N LEU A 105 -1.85 -10.23 -28.88
CA LEU A 105 -1.97 -10.43 -27.43
C LEU A 105 -3.44 -10.62 -27.01
N GLY A 106 -4.39 -10.04 -27.74
CA GLY A 106 -5.82 -10.30 -27.55
C GLY A 106 -6.27 -11.72 -27.92
N ASN A 107 -5.37 -12.59 -28.39
CA ASN A 107 -5.67 -14.02 -28.61
C ASN A 107 -5.50 -14.86 -27.33
N LEU A 108 -4.95 -14.29 -26.25
CA LEU A 108 -4.78 -14.97 -24.97
C LEU A 108 -6.12 -15.05 -24.22
N ALA A 109 -6.97 -16.00 -24.62
CA ALA A 109 -8.34 -16.13 -24.11
C ALA A 109 -8.44 -16.46 -22.60
N GLN A 110 -7.38 -17.02 -22.03
CA GLN A 110 -7.29 -17.41 -20.61
C GLN A 110 -6.59 -16.33 -19.75
N LEU A 111 -6.18 -15.20 -20.34
CA LEU A 111 -5.43 -14.19 -19.61
C LEU A 111 -6.34 -13.54 -18.56
N GLU A 112 -5.91 -13.61 -17.30
CA GLU A 112 -6.56 -13.03 -16.14
C GLU A 112 -5.80 -11.79 -15.66
N HIS A 113 -4.47 -11.84 -15.70
CA HIS A 113 -3.59 -10.77 -15.24
C HIS A 113 -2.63 -10.30 -16.33
N LEU A 114 -2.57 -8.98 -16.53
CA LEU A 114 -1.64 -8.31 -17.45
C LEU A 114 -1.13 -7.01 -16.82
N ASP A 115 0.18 -6.92 -16.55
CA ASP A 115 0.84 -5.68 -16.15
C ASP A 115 1.98 -5.33 -17.12
N VAL A 116 1.95 -4.08 -17.60
CA VAL A 116 2.86 -3.52 -18.62
C VAL A 116 3.34 -2.12 -18.24
N LEU A 117 3.01 -1.67 -17.02
CA LEU A 117 3.30 -0.33 -16.54
C LEU A 117 4.82 -0.08 -16.46
N ARG A 118 5.22 1.20 -16.47
CA ARG A 118 6.63 1.61 -16.35
C ARG A 118 7.52 0.95 -17.39
N ASN A 119 7.17 1.18 -18.66
CA ASN A 119 7.95 0.81 -19.82
C ASN A 119 8.10 2.04 -20.74
N MET A 120 8.48 1.86 -21.99
CA MET A 120 8.55 2.92 -23.02
C MET A 120 7.65 2.57 -24.23
N LEU A 121 6.57 1.83 -23.99
CA LEU A 121 5.59 1.42 -25.00
C LEU A 121 4.92 2.64 -25.65
N CYS A 122 4.41 2.49 -26.86
CA CYS A 122 3.70 3.55 -27.59
C CYS A 122 2.56 2.97 -28.45
N GLY A 123 1.81 3.81 -29.16
CA GLY A 123 0.74 3.34 -30.05
C GLY A 123 -0.55 2.92 -29.34
N LYS A 124 -1.45 2.23 -30.05
CA LYS A 124 -2.80 1.94 -29.54
C LYS A 124 -2.86 0.66 -28.72
N ILE A 125 -3.70 0.63 -27.69
CA ILE A 125 -4.03 -0.62 -26.98
C ILE A 125 -4.98 -1.46 -27.87
N PRO A 126 -4.67 -2.72 -28.15
CA PRO A 126 -5.54 -3.59 -28.94
C PRO A 126 -6.93 -3.80 -28.31
N GLU A 127 -8.00 -3.53 -29.07
CA GLU A 127 -9.39 -3.68 -28.61
C GLU A 127 -9.73 -5.07 -28.07
N LYS A 128 -9.10 -6.11 -28.61
CA LYS A 128 -9.32 -7.50 -28.18
C LYS A 128 -8.90 -7.74 -26.73
N ILE A 129 -7.88 -7.05 -26.24
CA ILE A 129 -7.44 -7.11 -24.83
C ILE A 129 -8.46 -6.40 -23.94
N CYS A 130 -9.08 -5.33 -24.43
CA CYS A 130 -10.09 -4.60 -23.66
C CYS A 130 -11.44 -5.29 -23.55
N LYS A 131 -11.65 -6.36 -24.31
CA LYS A 131 -12.87 -7.18 -24.29
C LYS A 131 -12.69 -8.51 -23.52
N SER A 132 -11.50 -8.79 -22.97
CA SER A 132 -11.23 -10.03 -22.23
C SER A 132 -11.60 -9.92 -20.73
N ARG A 133 -11.93 -11.05 -20.11
CA ARG A 133 -12.35 -11.19 -18.70
C ARG A 133 -11.17 -11.11 -17.71
N LEU A 134 -10.34 -10.08 -17.82
CA LEU A 134 -9.15 -9.90 -16.96
C LEU A 134 -9.59 -9.57 -15.51
N GLU A 135 -9.12 -10.33 -14.52
CA GLU A 135 -9.30 -10.09 -13.08
C GLU A 135 -7.98 -9.63 -12.45
N GLY A 136 -7.97 -8.42 -11.86
CA GLY A 136 -6.75 -7.71 -11.44
C GLY A 136 -6.48 -6.47 -12.30
N LEU A 137 -5.54 -5.61 -11.90
CA LEU A 137 -5.28 -4.25 -12.42
C LEU A 137 -4.93 -4.18 -13.92
N VAL A 138 -5.86 -4.52 -14.81
CA VAL A 138 -6.04 -3.75 -16.03
C VAL A 138 -6.68 -2.46 -15.54
N SER A 139 -5.94 -1.35 -15.58
CA SER A 139 -6.47 -0.06 -15.16
C SER A 139 -7.79 0.23 -15.89
N GLN A 140 -8.91 -0.02 -15.22
CA GLN A 140 -10.24 0.28 -15.74
C GLN A 140 -10.35 1.79 -15.96
N SER A 141 -9.57 2.62 -15.27
CA SER A 141 -9.30 3.99 -15.69
C SER A 141 -8.24 4.07 -16.80
N GLY A 142 -8.67 4.23 -18.04
CA GLY A 142 -7.82 4.70 -19.15
C GLY A 142 -7.41 3.67 -20.20
N ILE A 143 -7.35 2.37 -19.88
CA ILE A 143 -6.98 1.35 -20.87
C ILE A 143 -8.21 0.96 -21.72
N CYS A 144 -9.38 0.81 -21.11
CA CYS A 144 -10.56 0.25 -21.80
C CYS A 144 -11.85 1.07 -21.66
N GLN A 145 -11.85 2.19 -20.93
CA GLN A 145 -13.08 2.98 -20.68
C GLN A 145 -13.31 4.14 -21.66
N ASN A 146 -12.36 4.52 -22.52
CA ASN A 146 -12.53 5.67 -23.40
C ASN A 146 -11.91 5.45 -24.78
N LEU A 147 -12.74 5.10 -25.77
CA LEU A 147 -12.33 4.70 -27.12
C LEU A 147 -11.59 5.81 -27.91
N SER A 148 -11.63 7.06 -27.43
CA SER A 148 -10.91 8.20 -28.02
C SER A 148 -9.55 8.50 -27.36
N LYS A 149 -9.15 7.81 -26.27
CA LYS A 149 -7.90 8.03 -25.51
C LYS A 149 -6.91 6.84 -25.51
N ILE A 150 -7.08 5.86 -26.38
CA ILE A 150 -6.42 4.53 -26.36
C ILE A 150 -4.91 4.54 -26.74
N SER A 151 -4.16 5.63 -26.54
CA SER A 151 -2.76 5.77 -26.98
C SER A 151 -1.77 5.69 -25.81
N LEU A 152 -0.78 4.80 -25.91
CA LEU A 152 0.31 4.57 -24.95
C LEU A 152 1.45 5.59 -25.07
N ALA A 153 1.21 6.81 -25.57
CA ALA A 153 2.28 7.76 -25.94
C ALA A 153 3.42 7.85 -24.88
N GLY A 154 4.52 7.14 -25.14
CA GLY A 154 5.74 7.13 -24.35
C GLY A 154 5.79 6.19 -23.13
N ASN A 155 4.68 5.61 -22.67
CA ASN A 155 4.54 4.87 -21.39
C ASN A 155 5.39 5.41 -20.21
N LYS A 156 5.67 6.72 -20.27
CA LYS A 156 6.24 7.56 -19.22
C LYS A 156 5.09 8.42 -18.74
N ASP A 157 4.82 8.34 -17.45
CA ASP A 157 3.95 9.20 -16.68
C ASP A 157 2.49 9.28 -17.16
N TYR A 158 1.64 8.40 -16.61
CA TYR A 158 0.20 8.65 -16.60
C TYR A 158 -0.12 9.75 -15.58
N ASN A 159 0.14 10.99 -15.96
CA ASN A 159 -0.16 12.18 -15.17
C ASN A 159 -0.81 13.26 -16.04
N LEU A 160 -1.90 12.92 -16.75
CA LEU A 160 -2.71 13.88 -17.51
C LEU A 160 -4.19 13.46 -17.46
N TYR A 161 -4.97 14.22 -16.69
CA TYR A 161 -6.42 14.50 -16.76
C TYR A 161 -6.89 14.75 -15.32
N LEU A 162 -6.90 16.01 -14.88
CA LEU A 162 -7.94 16.64 -14.06
C LEU A 162 -7.45 18.03 -13.64
N SER A 163 -7.53 18.99 -14.57
CA SER A 163 -7.76 20.38 -14.21
C SER A 163 -9.23 20.70 -14.52
N SER A 164 -9.92 21.18 -13.49
CA SER A 164 -11.28 21.76 -13.47
C SER A 164 -12.49 20.83 -13.69
N SER A 165 -13.35 20.86 -12.66
CA SER A 165 -14.78 20.48 -12.58
C SER A 165 -15.18 19.00 -12.36
N ARG A 166 -15.59 18.75 -11.10
CA ARG A 166 -16.56 17.76 -10.60
C ARG A 166 -16.40 16.28 -11.02
N SER A 167 -15.72 15.49 -10.16
CA SER A 167 -16.18 14.19 -9.60
C SER A 167 -15.00 13.43 -8.96
N LYS A 168 -15.31 12.68 -7.89
CA LYS A 168 -14.39 12.06 -6.92
C LYS A 168 -13.78 10.72 -7.44
N GLY A 169 -12.51 10.44 -7.11
CA GLY A 169 -11.89 9.10 -7.07
C GLY A 169 -10.39 9.04 -7.43
N PRO A 170 -9.64 8.01 -6.97
CA PRO A 170 -8.86 7.94 -5.74
C PRO A 170 -7.43 8.55 -5.84
N LEU A 171 -6.81 8.69 -4.67
CA LEU A 171 -5.42 9.02 -4.38
C LEU A 171 -4.38 9.01 -5.51
N ARG A 172 -3.85 10.19 -5.81
CA ARG A 172 -2.71 10.37 -6.70
C ARG A 172 -1.41 10.34 -5.91
N ILE A 173 -0.56 9.38 -6.26
CA ILE A 173 0.84 9.32 -5.87
C ILE A 173 1.60 10.17 -6.88
N ASN A 174 2.06 11.35 -6.44
CA ASN A 174 2.86 12.26 -7.25
C ASN A 174 4.34 11.86 -7.13
N ILE A 175 5.08 11.78 -8.23
CA ILE A 175 6.51 11.44 -8.24
C ILE A 175 7.36 12.50 -7.49
N SER A 176 6.88 13.74 -7.36
CA SER A 176 7.47 14.75 -6.46
C SER A 176 7.28 14.43 -4.96
N MET A 177 6.59 13.33 -4.63
CA MET A 177 6.45 12.79 -3.29
C MET A 177 7.62 11.90 -2.88
N PHE A 178 8.48 11.54 -3.83
CA PHE A 178 9.68 10.77 -3.62
C PHE A 178 10.87 11.62 -4.03
N GLN A 179 11.89 11.64 -3.18
CA GLN A 179 13.10 12.46 -3.25
C GLN A 179 12.93 13.96 -2.88
N GLN A 180 13.25 14.24 -1.62
CA GLN A 180 14.21 15.30 -1.29
C GLN A 180 15.30 14.69 -0.39
N PRO A 181 16.56 15.16 -0.45
CA PRO A 181 17.54 14.75 0.54
C PRO A 181 17.05 15.18 1.93
N LEU A 182 16.83 14.21 2.83
CA LEU A 182 16.53 14.49 4.22
C LEU A 182 17.63 15.38 4.80
N LEU A 183 17.25 16.43 5.52
CA LEU A 183 18.21 17.30 6.18
C LEU A 183 18.92 16.51 7.29
N LYS A 184 20.25 16.41 7.19
CA LYS A 184 21.08 15.91 8.30
C LYS A 184 21.31 17.07 9.25
N LEU A 185 20.68 17.00 10.42
CA LEU A 185 20.77 18.02 11.48
C LEU A 185 21.78 17.58 12.55
N THR A 186 22.33 18.54 13.30
CA THR A 186 23.12 18.28 14.51
C THR A 186 22.31 18.58 15.76
N LEU A 187 22.70 18.01 16.92
CA LEU A 187 22.00 18.25 18.19
C LEU A 187 21.96 19.73 18.59
N VAL A 188 22.94 20.52 18.16
CA VAL A 188 23.02 21.96 18.45
C VAL A 188 21.97 22.76 17.67
N ASP A 189 21.47 22.21 16.56
CA ASP A 189 20.44 22.84 15.72
C ASP A 189 19.01 22.68 16.29
N ILE A 190 18.85 21.90 17.37
CA ILE A 190 17.55 21.53 17.93
C ILE A 190 17.38 22.22 19.29
N LEU A 191 16.69 23.37 19.30
CA LEU A 191 16.35 24.07 20.54
C LEU A 191 15.08 23.48 21.14
N GLU A 192 15.22 22.71 22.23
CA GLU A 192 14.11 22.02 22.90
C GLU A 192 13.18 22.99 23.64
N ASP A 193 11.87 22.87 23.43
CA ASP A 193 10.82 23.72 24.02
C ASP A 193 9.79 22.89 24.83
N GLY A 194 10.22 21.74 25.37
CA GLY A 194 9.39 20.80 26.14
C GLY A 194 8.81 19.63 25.33
N GLY A 195 8.33 18.57 26.02
CA GLY A 195 7.88 17.34 25.36
C GLY A 195 6.98 16.41 26.19
N PHE A 196 6.30 15.50 25.49
CA PHE A 196 5.48 14.42 26.06
C PHE A 196 6.10 13.07 25.65
N GLY A 197 6.80 12.41 26.56
CA GLY A 197 7.43 11.11 26.30
C GLY A 197 8.62 11.20 25.31
N THR A 198 8.60 10.40 24.24
CA THR A 198 9.72 10.29 23.27
C THR A 198 9.70 11.34 22.16
N VAL A 199 8.69 12.22 22.11
CA VAL A 199 8.57 13.29 21.12
C VAL A 199 8.52 14.65 21.81
N TYR A 200 9.37 15.58 21.37
CA TYR A 200 9.44 16.94 21.90
C TYR A 200 9.30 17.99 20.80
N LYS A 201 8.81 19.16 21.19
CA LYS A 201 8.70 20.32 20.31
C LYS A 201 10.07 21.01 20.27
N ALA A 202 10.50 21.40 19.08
CA ALA A 202 11.74 22.15 18.91
C ALA A 202 11.60 23.24 17.86
N THR A 203 12.52 24.20 17.88
CA THR A 203 12.65 25.24 16.86
C THR A 203 13.99 25.11 16.16
N LEU A 204 13.98 25.05 14.83
CA LEU A 204 15.18 25.04 13.99
C LEU A 204 15.80 26.45 13.88
N PRO A 205 17.07 26.58 13.44
CA PRO A 205 17.74 27.89 13.36
C PRO A 205 17.09 28.90 12.41
N ASP A 206 16.31 28.41 11.44
CA ASP A 206 15.50 29.23 10.53
C ASP A 206 14.17 29.73 11.14
N GLY A 207 13.92 29.42 12.42
CA GLY A 207 12.69 29.77 13.14
C GLY A 207 11.55 28.79 12.93
N LYS A 208 11.73 27.69 12.18
CA LYS A 208 10.68 26.70 11.92
C LYS A 208 10.46 25.80 13.14
N THR A 209 9.22 25.72 13.60
CA THR A 209 8.81 24.76 14.65
C THR A 209 8.69 23.35 14.07
N VAL A 210 9.26 22.36 14.76
CA VAL A 210 9.31 20.95 14.37
C VAL A 210 8.99 20.03 15.55
N ALA A 211 8.62 18.79 15.25
CA ALA A 211 8.48 17.72 16.24
C ALA A 211 9.67 16.76 16.12
N VAL A 212 10.37 16.51 17.22
CA VAL A 212 11.56 15.65 17.23
C VAL A 212 11.28 14.40 18.03
N LYS A 213 11.42 13.24 17.39
CA LYS A 213 11.23 11.93 18.00
C LYS A 213 12.59 11.33 18.34
N LYS A 214 12.84 11.09 19.63
CA LYS A 214 14.04 10.46 20.17
C LYS A 214 13.81 8.97 20.40
N PHE A 215 14.67 8.14 19.81
CA PHE A 215 14.62 6.69 20.01
C PHE A 215 15.47 6.30 21.22
N SER A 216 14.99 5.33 22.00
CA SER A 216 15.67 4.87 23.21
C SER A 216 17.01 4.19 22.89
N GLN A 217 18.06 4.60 23.59
CA GLN A 217 19.45 4.14 23.44
C GLN A 217 19.66 2.68 23.88
N ALA A 218 18.80 2.12 24.73
CA ALA A 218 19.09 0.89 25.46
C ALA A 218 18.65 -0.42 24.75
N LYS A 219 18.02 -0.35 23.57
CA LYS A 219 17.39 -1.53 22.94
C LYS A 219 17.64 -1.58 21.44
N THR A 220 18.06 -2.75 20.95
CA THR A 220 18.13 -3.11 19.52
C THR A 220 16.84 -2.78 18.75
N GLN A 221 15.70 -2.81 19.44
CA GLN A 221 14.39 -2.42 18.92
C GLN A 221 14.32 -0.95 18.49
N GLY A 222 14.96 -0.02 19.21
CA GLY A 222 14.96 1.41 18.87
C GLY A 222 15.69 1.70 17.55
N HIS A 223 16.83 1.04 17.32
CA HIS A 223 17.55 1.13 16.05
C HIS A 223 16.73 0.56 14.89
N ARG A 224 16.06 -0.59 15.08
CA ARG A 224 15.18 -1.18 14.06
C ARG A 224 14.01 -0.26 13.71
N GLN A 225 13.38 0.39 14.69
CA GLN A 225 12.30 1.35 14.45
C GLN A 225 12.78 2.58 13.70
N PHE A 226 13.93 3.14 14.08
CA PHE A 226 14.54 4.27 13.39
C PHE A 226 14.81 3.97 11.91
N THR A 227 15.47 2.84 11.62
CA THR A 227 15.78 2.42 10.24
C THR A 227 14.51 2.14 9.44
N ALA A 228 13.53 1.45 10.04
CA ALA A 228 12.25 1.18 9.39
C ALA A 228 11.49 2.47 9.03
N GLU A 229 11.40 3.43 9.94
CA GLU A 229 10.74 4.73 9.69
C GLU A 229 11.49 5.53 8.60
N MET A 230 12.83 5.55 8.62
CA MET A 230 13.65 6.19 7.59
C MET A 230 13.45 5.56 6.20
N GLU A 231 13.40 4.23 6.12
CA GLU A 231 13.28 3.52 4.85
C GLU A 231 11.88 3.53 4.26
N THR A 232 10.87 3.83 5.09
CA THR A 232 9.46 3.96 4.70
C THR A 232 9.05 5.42 4.58
N LEU A 233 8.84 6.11 5.72
CA LEU A 233 8.39 7.50 5.80
C LEU A 233 9.40 8.49 5.22
N GLY A 234 10.71 8.21 5.33
CA GLY A 234 11.74 9.08 4.76
C GLY A 234 11.79 9.10 3.23
N LYS A 235 11.09 8.18 2.56
CA LYS A 235 11.00 8.14 1.10
C LYS A 235 9.69 8.70 0.57
N VAL A 236 8.69 8.94 1.42
CA VAL A 236 7.34 9.36 0.99
C VAL A 236 7.00 10.75 1.47
N LYS A 237 6.22 11.46 0.65
CA LYS A 237 5.55 12.69 1.04
C LYS A 237 4.10 12.58 0.64
N HIS A 238 3.18 12.46 1.58
CA HIS A 238 1.77 12.32 1.26
C HIS A 238 0.95 13.27 2.12
N GLN A 239 -0.10 13.89 1.57
CA GLN A 239 -0.90 14.89 2.30
C GLN A 239 -1.52 14.34 3.60
N ASN A 240 -1.69 13.02 3.70
CA ASN A 240 -2.23 12.35 4.88
C ASN A 240 -1.22 11.43 5.57
N LEU A 241 0.08 11.69 5.40
CA LEU A 241 1.15 11.13 6.23
C LEU A 241 1.98 12.29 6.77
N VAL A 242 2.43 12.18 8.01
CA VAL A 242 3.28 13.21 8.62
C VAL A 242 4.62 13.26 7.89
N LEU A 243 5.01 14.44 7.44
CA LEU A 243 6.23 14.63 6.66
C LEU A 243 7.48 14.50 7.55
N LEU A 244 8.36 13.56 7.20
CA LEU A 244 9.72 13.51 7.73
C LEU A 244 10.58 14.58 7.05
N LEU A 245 11.06 15.55 7.82
CA LEU A 245 11.87 16.67 7.34
C LEU A 245 13.37 16.34 7.34
N GLY A 246 13.80 15.56 8.31
CA GLY A 246 15.21 15.28 8.52
C GLY A 246 15.46 14.23 9.60
N TYR A 247 16.73 13.95 9.82
CA TYR A 247 17.18 13.04 10.86
C TYR A 247 18.49 13.54 11.46
N CYS A 248 18.75 13.16 12.70
CA CYS A 248 20.05 13.29 13.33
C CYS A 248 20.49 11.91 13.79
N SER A 249 21.65 11.47 13.27
CA SER A 249 22.32 10.26 13.71
C SER A 249 23.77 10.64 14.04
N PHE A 250 24.05 10.73 15.34
CA PHE A 250 25.37 11.05 15.87
C PHE A 250 25.66 10.08 17.01
N ASP A 251 26.73 9.30 16.86
CA ASP A 251 27.09 8.24 17.81
C ASP A 251 25.89 7.30 18.09
N GLU A 252 25.49 7.13 19.36
CA GLU A 252 24.32 6.34 19.77
C GLU A 252 22.98 7.09 19.66
N GLU A 253 22.99 8.39 19.43
CA GLU A 253 21.76 9.19 19.34
C GLU A 253 21.09 9.03 17.97
N LYS A 254 19.78 8.74 18.01
CA LYS A 254 18.93 8.54 16.83
C LYS A 254 17.67 9.39 16.98
N LEU A 255 17.56 10.43 16.15
CA LEU A 255 16.45 11.37 16.15
C LEU A 255 15.82 11.46 14.76
N LEU A 256 14.50 11.53 14.73
CA LEU A 256 13.74 11.87 13.53
C LEU A 256 13.04 13.21 13.72
N VAL A 257 13.10 14.06 12.70
CA VAL A 257 12.55 15.41 12.73
C VAL A 257 11.37 15.47 11.76
N TYR A 258 10.19 15.73 12.31
CA TYR A 258 8.92 15.80 11.62
C TYR A 258 8.39 17.23 11.58
N GLU A 259 7.44 17.49 10.68
CA GLU A 259 6.62 18.69 10.78
C GLU A 259 5.83 18.72 12.09
N TYR A 260 5.69 19.90 12.70
CA TYR A 260 4.94 20.06 13.94
C TYR A 260 3.43 20.15 13.68
N MET A 261 2.66 19.26 14.29
CA MET A 261 1.20 19.22 14.19
C MET A 261 0.55 20.07 15.29
N VAL A 262 0.21 21.32 14.98
CA VAL A 262 -0.26 22.33 15.97
C VAL A 262 -1.50 21.91 16.77
N ASN A 263 -2.36 21.08 16.18
CA ASN A 263 -3.60 20.62 16.83
C ASN A 263 -3.40 19.32 17.63
N GLY A 264 -2.19 18.78 17.71
CA GLY A 264 -1.93 17.52 18.42
C GLY A 264 -2.59 16.30 17.79
N SER A 265 -2.72 15.24 18.59
CA SER A 265 -3.25 13.94 18.18
C SER A 265 -4.77 13.85 18.33
N LEU A 266 -5.39 12.94 17.56
CA LEU A 266 -6.85 12.78 17.47
C LEU A 266 -7.50 12.40 18.81
N ASP A 267 -6.83 11.60 19.62
CA ASP A 267 -7.31 11.14 20.92
C ASP A 267 -7.58 12.30 21.89
N LEU A 268 -6.76 13.35 21.86
CA LEU A 268 -6.98 14.56 22.67
C LEU A 268 -8.30 15.24 22.30
N TRP A 269 -8.65 15.28 21.01
CA TRP A 269 -9.90 15.88 20.54
C TRP A 269 -11.12 15.02 20.88
N LEU A 270 -11.03 13.70 20.70
CA LEU A 270 -12.14 12.80 21.01
C LEU A 270 -12.43 12.74 22.51
N ARG A 271 -11.40 12.93 23.36
CA ARG A 271 -11.51 12.94 24.82
C ARG A 271 -11.83 14.32 25.41
N ASN A 272 -12.03 15.33 24.56
CA ASN A 272 -12.21 16.72 24.97
C ASN A 272 -11.08 17.25 25.88
N ALA A 273 -9.86 16.75 25.66
CA ALA A 273 -8.67 17.02 26.47
C ALA A 273 -7.76 18.10 25.84
N THR A 274 -8.22 18.80 24.81
CA THR A 274 -7.46 19.88 24.13
C THR A 274 -7.50 21.20 24.88
N GLY A 275 -8.41 21.36 25.84
CA GLY A 275 -8.70 22.65 26.47
C GLY A 275 -9.41 23.65 25.55
N SER A 276 -9.77 23.24 24.32
CA SER A 276 -10.50 24.09 23.36
C SER A 276 -12.02 23.98 23.58
N HIS A 277 -12.76 25.07 23.36
CA HIS A 277 -14.23 25.03 23.30
C HIS A 277 -14.77 24.46 21.97
N GLU A 278 -13.89 24.08 21.04
CA GLU A 278 -14.27 23.59 19.72
C GLU A 278 -14.52 22.08 19.74
N VAL A 279 -15.73 21.67 19.37
CA VAL A 279 -16.10 20.25 19.28
C VAL A 279 -15.65 19.68 17.94
N LEU A 280 -15.10 18.47 17.96
CA LEU A 280 -14.82 17.70 16.76
C LEU A 280 -16.14 17.19 16.16
N ASP A 281 -16.78 18.03 15.35
CA ASP A 281 -18.06 17.74 14.74
C ASP A 281 -18.01 16.56 13.74
N ARG A 282 -19.20 16.10 13.34
CA ARG A 282 -19.40 14.98 12.42
C ARG A 282 -18.68 15.14 11.06
N ALA A 283 -18.64 16.35 10.51
CA ALA A 283 -18.05 16.60 9.19
C ALA A 283 -16.52 16.53 9.28
N LYS A 284 -15.94 17.05 10.38
CA LYS A 284 -14.51 16.90 10.68
C LYS A 284 -14.15 15.43 10.93
N ARG A 285 -14.96 14.69 11.70
CA ARG A 285 -14.74 13.25 11.93
C ARG A 285 -14.77 12.45 10.63
N TYR A 286 -15.77 12.68 9.77
CA TYR A 286 -15.84 12.05 8.45
C TYR A 286 -14.64 12.41 7.55
N LYS A 287 -14.20 13.68 7.56
CA LYS A 287 -13.02 14.14 6.83
C LYS A 287 -11.74 13.48 7.33
N ILE A 288 -11.60 13.29 8.64
CA ILE A 288 -10.48 12.58 9.26
C ILE A 288 -10.51 11.11 8.83
N ALA A 289 -11.65 10.43 8.96
CA ALA A 289 -11.81 9.04 8.49
C ALA A 289 -11.39 8.87 7.03
N CYS A 290 -11.91 9.71 6.14
CA CYS A 290 -11.56 9.71 4.72
C CYS A 290 -10.07 9.96 4.47
N SER A 291 -9.46 10.87 5.23
CA SER A 291 -8.05 11.27 5.07
C SER A 291 -7.10 10.19 5.60
N SER A 292 -7.40 9.59 6.74
CA SER A 292 -6.65 8.49 7.33
C SER A 292 -6.75 7.23 6.47
N ALA A 293 -7.94 6.86 5.99
CA ALA A 293 -8.13 5.76 5.05
C ALA A 293 -7.29 5.97 3.79
N ARG A 294 -7.23 7.23 3.34
CA ARG A 294 -6.46 7.64 2.19
C ARG A 294 -4.94 7.50 2.41
N GLY A 295 -4.41 7.96 3.53
CA GLY A 295 -3.00 7.77 3.88
C GLY A 295 -2.60 6.29 4.00
N LEU A 296 -3.46 5.47 4.61
CA LEU A 296 -3.17 4.05 4.79
C LEU A 296 -3.31 3.24 3.49
N ALA A 297 -4.30 3.55 2.64
CA ALA A 297 -4.42 2.95 1.31
C ALA A 297 -3.19 3.23 0.43
N PHE A 298 -2.63 4.44 0.54
CA PHE A 298 -1.37 4.80 -0.11
C PHE A 298 -0.21 3.90 0.36
N LEU A 299 -0.05 3.72 1.67
CA LEU A 299 0.98 2.83 2.22
C LEU A 299 0.79 1.37 1.81
N HIS A 300 -0.45 0.90 1.66
CA HIS A 300 -0.74 -0.46 1.17
C HIS A 300 -0.41 -0.65 -0.31
N GLN A 301 -0.58 0.39 -1.13
CA GLN A 301 -0.33 0.34 -2.58
C GLN A 301 1.17 0.44 -2.94
N ASP A 302 1.90 1.34 -2.29
CA ASP A 302 3.33 1.60 -2.60
C ASP A 302 4.31 0.86 -1.70
N PHE A 303 3.94 0.65 -0.42
CA PHE A 303 4.85 0.15 0.61
C PHE A 303 4.52 -1.24 1.15
N GLY A 304 3.29 -1.73 0.93
CA GLY A 304 2.85 -3.06 1.35
C GLY A 304 3.38 -3.48 2.72
N LEU A 305 3.37 -2.55 3.69
CA LEU A 305 3.84 -2.53 5.09
C LEU A 305 4.87 -3.53 5.70
N ALA A 306 5.51 -4.48 5.00
CA ALA A 306 6.53 -5.36 5.61
C ALA A 306 7.60 -5.97 4.68
N ARG A 307 7.75 -5.54 3.42
CA ARG A 307 8.82 -6.07 2.55
C ARG A 307 10.21 -5.44 2.73
N LEU A 308 10.34 -4.42 3.58
CA LEU A 308 11.62 -3.79 3.91
C LEU A 308 12.05 -3.95 5.36
N ILE A 309 11.19 -4.41 6.27
CA ILE A 309 11.63 -4.70 7.65
C ILE A 309 12.34 -6.07 7.75
N SER A 310 12.32 -6.92 6.70
CA SER A 310 12.96 -8.24 6.78
C SER A 310 13.34 -8.87 5.43
N ALA A 311 13.93 -8.12 4.49
CA ALA A 311 14.72 -8.76 3.42
C ALA A 311 16.08 -9.28 3.96
N CYS A 312 16.42 -8.89 5.19
CA CYS A 312 17.30 -9.65 6.07
C CYS A 312 16.43 -10.27 7.17
N GLU A 313 16.49 -11.59 7.31
CA GLU A 313 15.87 -12.44 8.36
C GLU A 313 14.46 -12.98 8.03
N THR A 314 14.43 -14.24 7.62
CA THR A 314 13.26 -15.09 7.37
C THR A 314 12.51 -15.53 8.64
N HIS A 315 12.62 -14.82 9.76
CA HIS A 315 11.91 -15.14 10.99
C HIS A 315 11.53 -13.88 11.76
N VAL A 316 10.43 -13.24 11.37
CA VAL A 316 9.76 -12.28 12.24
C VAL A 316 9.04 -13.05 13.35
N SER A 317 9.77 -13.49 14.37
CA SER A 317 9.19 -13.53 15.71
C SER A 317 9.19 -12.07 16.18
N THR A 318 8.14 -11.33 15.84
CA THR A 318 7.84 -10.12 16.61
C THR A 318 7.29 -10.60 17.95
N ASP A 319 7.91 -10.19 19.05
CA ASP A 319 7.14 -10.01 20.27
C ASP A 319 5.88 -9.23 19.89
N ILE A 320 4.71 -9.59 20.43
CA ILE A 320 3.45 -8.89 20.13
C ILE A 320 3.66 -7.42 20.48
N ALA A 321 3.89 -6.61 19.45
CA ALA A 321 4.14 -5.18 19.55
C ALA A 321 2.96 -4.47 18.89
N GLY A 322 2.26 -3.65 19.67
CA GLY A 322 1.08 -2.94 19.26
C GLY A 322 0.37 -2.33 20.46
N THR A 323 -0.50 -1.36 20.21
CA THR A 323 -1.31 -0.76 21.28
C THR A 323 -2.48 -1.67 21.60
N LEU A 324 -2.66 -2.01 22.88
CA LEU A 324 -3.78 -2.83 23.34
C LEU A 324 -5.12 -2.20 22.87
N GLY A 325 -6.04 -3.03 22.37
CA GLY A 325 -7.29 -2.59 21.75
C GLY A 325 -7.24 -2.38 20.23
N TYR A 326 -6.05 -2.21 19.65
CA TYR A 326 -5.86 -2.07 18.19
C TYR A 326 -5.23 -3.31 17.55
N ILE A 327 -4.70 -4.22 18.37
CA ILE A 327 -4.05 -5.45 17.90
C ILE A 327 -5.13 -6.41 17.36
N PRO A 328 -5.02 -6.84 16.09
CA PRO A 328 -5.93 -7.83 15.52
C PRO A 328 -5.85 -9.16 16.29
N PRO A 329 -6.98 -9.86 16.52
CA PRO A 329 -6.99 -11.10 17.32
C PRO A 329 -6.10 -12.20 16.73
N GLU A 330 -5.94 -12.26 15.40
CA GLU A 330 -5.12 -13.27 14.73
C GLU A 330 -3.61 -13.09 14.95
N TYR A 331 -3.15 -11.92 15.40
CA TYR A 331 -1.73 -11.69 15.69
C TYR A 331 -1.26 -12.45 16.93
N GLY A 332 -2.16 -12.72 17.88
CA GLY A 332 -1.87 -13.56 19.05
C GLY A 332 -1.54 -15.01 18.70
N GLN A 333 -2.01 -15.49 17.54
CA GLN A 333 -1.83 -16.88 17.09
C GLN A 333 -0.74 -17.00 16.01
N SER A 334 -0.65 -16.05 15.09
CA SER A 334 0.22 -16.12 13.91
C SER A 334 1.54 -15.36 14.03
N ARG A 335 1.64 -14.36 14.94
CA ARG A 335 2.77 -13.41 15.07
C ARG A 335 3.20 -12.71 13.76
N MET A 336 2.36 -12.74 12.73
CA MET A 336 2.66 -12.17 11.42
C MET A 336 1.83 -10.92 11.16
N SER A 337 2.50 -9.81 10.90
CA SER A 337 1.83 -8.57 10.48
C SER A 337 1.35 -8.68 9.02
N THR A 338 0.13 -8.24 8.74
CA THR A 338 -0.49 -8.26 7.41
C THR A 338 -1.23 -6.95 7.13
N THR A 339 -1.45 -6.64 5.84
CA THR A 339 -2.31 -5.51 5.43
C THR A 339 -3.73 -5.64 5.96
N ARG A 340 -4.20 -6.86 6.26
CA ARG A 340 -5.52 -7.10 6.88
C ARG A 340 -5.54 -6.78 8.37
N GLY A 341 -4.40 -6.83 9.05
CA GLY A 341 -4.28 -6.35 10.42
C GLY A 341 -4.33 -4.83 10.51
N ASP A 342 -3.70 -4.11 9.57
CA ASP A 342 -3.82 -2.65 9.51
C ASP A 342 -5.28 -2.20 9.26
N VAL A 343 -6.02 -2.95 8.43
CA VAL A 343 -7.46 -2.71 8.21
C VAL A 343 -8.24 -2.85 9.51
N TYR A 344 -7.91 -3.86 10.34
CA TYR A 344 -8.54 -4.03 11.65
C TYR A 344 -8.26 -2.83 12.56
N SER A 345 -6.98 -2.44 12.70
CA SER A 345 -6.60 -1.28 13.53
C SER A 345 -7.25 0.02 13.03
N PHE A 346 -7.37 0.20 11.71
CA PHE A 346 -8.12 1.32 11.13
C PHE A 346 -9.61 1.26 11.45
N GLY A 347 -10.20 0.06 11.43
CA GLY A 347 -11.58 -0.17 11.85
C GLY A 347 -11.83 0.27 13.29
N VAL A 348 -10.89 -0.01 14.21
CA VAL A 348 -10.95 0.48 15.59
C VAL A 348 -10.98 2.02 15.64
N ILE A 349 -10.13 2.71 14.86
CA ILE A 349 -10.16 4.18 14.78
C ILE A 349 -11.51 4.70 14.24
N LEU A 350 -12.12 4.02 13.27
CA LEU A 350 -13.47 4.38 12.82
C LEU A 350 -14.50 4.22 13.95
N LEU A 351 -14.38 3.17 14.77
CA LEU A 351 -15.23 2.99 15.95
C LEU A 351 -15.02 4.13 16.95
N GLU A 352 -13.79 4.53 17.25
CA GLU A 352 -13.52 5.69 18.11
C GLU A 352 -14.14 6.97 17.56
N LEU A 353 -14.03 7.23 16.24
CA LEU A 353 -14.64 8.40 15.61
C LEU A 353 -16.17 8.40 15.73
N VAL A 354 -16.84 7.25 15.57
CA VAL A 354 -18.31 7.22 15.66
C VAL A 354 -18.84 7.16 17.09
N THR A 355 -18.05 6.70 18.05
CA THR A 355 -18.47 6.48 19.45
C THR A 355 -17.91 7.49 20.45
N ALA A 356 -16.79 8.13 20.12
CA ALA A 356 -15.92 8.88 21.04
C ALA A 356 -15.46 8.07 22.27
N LYS A 357 -15.40 6.73 22.16
CA LYS A 357 -14.97 5.83 23.23
C LYS A 357 -13.58 5.28 22.98
N GLU A 358 -12.80 5.14 24.03
CA GLU A 358 -11.46 4.53 23.97
C GLU A 358 -11.57 2.99 23.82
N PRO A 359 -10.75 2.33 22.98
CA PRO A 359 -10.89 0.90 22.70
C PRO A 359 -10.86 -0.01 23.94
N THR A 360 -10.10 0.39 24.96
CA THR A 360 -9.93 -0.31 26.24
C THR A 360 -10.30 0.56 27.44
N GLY A 361 -11.25 1.48 27.27
CA GLY A 361 -11.71 2.36 28.34
C GLY A 361 -12.32 1.59 29.53
N PRO A 362 -12.37 2.22 30.73
CA PRO A 362 -12.89 1.60 31.95
C PRO A 362 -14.35 1.13 31.80
N GLU A 363 -15.13 1.74 30.90
CA GLU A 363 -16.53 1.38 30.66
C GLU A 363 -16.76 -0.05 30.11
N PHE A 364 -15.69 -0.75 29.73
CA PHE A 364 -15.73 -2.10 29.16
C PHE A 364 -15.24 -3.19 30.12
N GLN A 365 -14.63 -2.84 31.25
CA GLN A 365 -14.01 -3.82 32.17
C GLN A 365 -15.03 -4.79 32.80
N GLU A 366 -16.29 -4.38 32.93
CA GLU A 366 -17.38 -5.17 33.51
C GLU A 366 -18.43 -5.62 32.49
N LYS A 367 -18.22 -5.34 31.19
CA LYS A 367 -19.19 -5.64 30.14
C LYS A 367 -18.78 -6.87 29.34
N GLU A 368 -19.79 -7.62 28.93
CA GLU A 368 -19.66 -8.74 28.00
C GLU A 368 -19.03 -8.22 26.69
N GLY A 369 -17.91 -8.82 26.26
CA GLY A 369 -17.10 -8.35 25.11
C GLY A 369 -15.79 -7.62 25.46
N ALA A 370 -15.60 -7.17 26.70
CA ALA A 370 -14.36 -6.66 27.32
C ALA A 370 -13.60 -5.49 26.63
N ASN A 371 -14.05 -5.02 25.46
CA ASN A 371 -13.48 -3.91 24.71
C ASN A 371 -14.52 -3.27 23.78
N LEU A 372 -14.14 -2.16 23.13
CA LEU A 372 -14.99 -1.42 22.19
C LEU A 372 -15.55 -2.28 21.06
N VAL A 373 -14.71 -3.11 20.42
CA VAL A 373 -15.13 -3.96 19.30
C VAL A 373 -16.21 -4.95 19.74
N GLY A 374 -15.98 -5.65 20.85
CA GLY A 374 -16.94 -6.60 21.42
C GLY A 374 -18.27 -5.93 21.77
N TRP A 375 -18.23 -4.76 22.43
CA TRP A 375 -19.43 -4.01 22.79
C TRP A 375 -20.24 -3.57 21.56
N VAL A 376 -19.57 -3.09 20.50
CA VAL A 376 -20.22 -2.69 19.25
C VAL A 376 -20.91 -3.89 18.58
N PHE A 377 -20.23 -5.03 18.43
CA PHE A 377 -20.83 -6.22 17.83
C PHE A 377 -22.04 -6.72 18.61
N GLN A 378 -22.00 -6.67 19.94
CA GLN A 378 -23.15 -7.02 20.76
C GLN A 378 -24.34 -6.08 20.54
N LYS A 379 -24.10 -4.77 20.52
CA LYS A 379 -25.13 -3.77 20.24
C LYS A 379 -25.72 -3.96 18.85
N MET A 380 -24.90 -4.22 17.83
CA MET A 380 -25.36 -4.52 16.47
C MET A 380 -26.19 -5.81 16.41
N LYS A 381 -25.78 -6.88 17.10
CA LYS A 381 -26.53 -8.15 17.18
C LYS A 381 -27.91 -7.98 17.84
N LYS A 382 -28.01 -7.08 18.82
CA LYS A 382 -29.28 -6.71 19.49
C LYS A 382 -30.11 -5.68 18.70
N GLN A 383 -29.71 -5.32 17.47
CA GLN A 383 -30.32 -4.27 16.66
C GLN A 383 -30.34 -2.88 17.34
N GLN A 384 -29.37 -2.63 18.21
CA GLN A 384 -29.18 -1.39 18.99
C GLN A 384 -27.97 -0.58 18.47
N ALA A 385 -27.76 -0.55 17.15
CA ALA A 385 -26.62 0.14 16.55
C ALA A 385 -26.63 1.66 16.79
N ASP A 386 -27.81 2.24 17.01
CA ASP A 386 -27.97 3.67 17.28
C ASP A 386 -27.38 4.08 18.64
N ASP A 387 -27.48 3.21 19.65
CA ASP A 387 -26.96 3.44 21.01
C ASP A 387 -25.43 3.53 21.06
N VAL A 388 -24.77 3.11 19.99
CA VAL A 388 -23.31 3.10 19.86
C VAL A 388 -22.80 4.49 19.49
N LEU A 389 -23.62 5.29 18.80
CA LEU A 389 -23.21 6.56 18.23
C LEU A 389 -23.01 7.62 19.31
N ASP A 390 -21.98 8.43 19.14
CA ASP A 390 -21.69 9.55 20.03
C ASP A 390 -22.87 10.56 20.05
N PRO A 391 -23.57 10.70 21.19
CA PRO A 391 -24.74 11.57 21.28
C PRO A 391 -24.39 13.06 21.14
N THR A 392 -23.14 13.45 21.37
CA THR A 392 -22.70 14.86 21.29
C THR A 392 -22.67 15.40 19.86
N VAL A 393 -22.58 14.51 18.87
CA VAL A 393 -22.52 14.86 17.44
C VAL A 393 -23.69 14.28 16.64
N LEU A 394 -24.64 13.61 17.30
CA LEU A 394 -25.79 12.96 16.69
C LEU A 394 -26.99 13.90 16.60
N ASN A 395 -27.53 14.08 15.40
CA ASN A 395 -28.87 14.62 15.17
C ASN A 395 -29.54 13.92 13.99
N ALA A 396 -30.81 14.22 13.73
CA ALA A 396 -31.62 13.55 12.72
C ALA A 396 -30.97 13.51 11.33
N GLY A 397 -30.25 14.56 10.94
CA GLY A 397 -29.56 14.63 9.64
C GLY A 397 -28.25 13.83 9.58
N SER A 398 -27.52 13.64 10.68
CA SER A 398 -26.24 12.92 10.68
C SER A 398 -26.33 11.44 11.01
N LYS A 399 -27.43 11.00 11.62
CA LYS A 399 -27.61 9.60 12.01
C LYS A 399 -27.35 8.61 10.85
N PRO A 400 -27.87 8.82 9.62
CA PRO A 400 -27.61 7.89 8.50
C PRO A 400 -26.13 7.82 8.11
N MET A 401 -25.44 8.96 8.08
CA MET A 401 -24.01 9.06 7.76
C MET A 401 -23.17 8.26 8.78
N MET A 402 -23.42 8.49 10.07
CA MET A 402 -22.69 7.84 11.17
C MET A 402 -22.94 6.34 11.21
N LEU A 403 -24.17 5.87 10.93
CA LEU A 403 -24.48 4.45 10.82
C LEU A 403 -23.78 3.77 9.64
N LYS A 404 -23.64 4.45 8.50
CA LYS A 404 -22.85 3.92 7.37
C LYS A 404 -21.38 3.79 7.75
N MET A 405 -20.80 4.79 8.42
CA MET A 405 -19.43 4.71 8.93
C MET A 405 -19.26 3.55 9.93
N LEU A 406 -20.21 3.36 10.85
CA LEU A 406 -20.21 2.26 11.81
C LEU A 406 -20.22 0.88 11.13
N ARG A 407 -20.99 0.72 10.04
CA ARG A 407 -21.00 -0.54 9.26
C ARG A 407 -19.66 -0.82 8.59
N ILE A 408 -19.07 0.19 7.95
CA ILE A 408 -17.73 0.07 7.36
C ILE A 408 -16.70 -0.31 8.44
N ALA A 409 -16.80 0.31 9.62
CA ALA A 409 -15.93 -0.01 10.75
C ALA A 409 -16.09 -1.48 11.18
N ALA A 410 -17.32 -1.97 11.31
CA ALA A 410 -17.63 -3.36 11.65
C ALA A 410 -17.05 -4.37 10.64
N ASP A 411 -17.13 -4.06 9.34
CA ASP A 411 -16.53 -4.89 8.29
C ASP A 411 -14.99 -4.93 8.40
N CYS A 412 -14.37 -3.81 8.80
CA CYS A 412 -12.92 -3.72 9.00
C CYS A 412 -12.44 -4.54 10.20
N VAL A 413 -13.23 -4.60 11.28
CA VAL A 413 -12.88 -5.31 12.53
C VAL A 413 -13.38 -6.76 12.58
N ALA A 414 -13.80 -7.33 11.45
CA ALA A 414 -14.26 -8.73 11.41
C ALA A 414 -13.19 -9.72 11.92
N ASP A 415 -13.60 -10.73 12.67
CA ASP A 415 -12.67 -11.73 13.24
C ASP A 415 -11.85 -12.46 12.16
N ASN A 416 -12.48 -12.79 11.02
CA ASN A 416 -11.80 -13.42 9.90
C ASN A 416 -11.08 -12.36 9.03
N PRO A 417 -9.74 -12.39 8.94
CA PRO A 417 -8.98 -11.41 8.15
C PRO A 417 -9.31 -11.44 6.64
N ALA A 418 -9.76 -12.60 6.12
CA ALA A 418 -10.10 -12.77 4.71
C ALA A 418 -11.37 -12.03 4.31
N THR A 419 -12.30 -11.82 5.25
CA THR A 419 -13.57 -11.12 4.99
C THR A 419 -13.44 -9.61 5.14
N ARG A 420 -12.37 -9.12 5.77
CA ARG A 420 -12.12 -7.68 5.89
C ARG A 420 -11.97 -7.07 4.48
N PRO A 421 -12.41 -5.83 4.25
CA PRO A 421 -12.15 -5.12 3.00
C PRO A 421 -10.68 -4.71 2.85
N THR A 422 -10.22 -4.40 1.63
CA THR A 422 -8.90 -3.76 1.46
C THR A 422 -9.00 -2.28 1.78
N MET A 423 -7.91 -1.61 2.16
CA MET A 423 -7.98 -0.17 2.45
C MET A 423 -8.45 0.69 1.27
N LEU A 424 -8.17 0.26 0.03
CA LEU A 424 -8.72 0.89 -1.17
C LEU A 424 -10.24 0.74 -1.25
N HIS A 425 -10.76 -0.44 -0.90
CA HIS A 425 -12.20 -0.68 -0.84
C HIS A 425 -12.86 0.12 0.29
N VAL A 426 -12.26 0.17 1.47
CA VAL A 426 -12.71 1.00 2.61
C VAL A 426 -12.82 2.47 2.20
N LEU A 427 -11.79 3.01 1.53
CA LEU A 427 -11.81 4.38 1.03
C LEU A 427 -12.96 4.63 0.05
N LYS A 428 -13.22 3.67 -0.85
CA LYS A 428 -14.35 3.74 -1.80
C LYS A 428 -15.69 3.79 -1.06
N LEU A 429 -15.91 2.89 -0.11
CA LEU A 429 -17.13 2.85 0.70
C LEU A 429 -17.34 4.16 1.48
N LEU A 430 -16.26 4.72 2.06
CA LEU A 430 -16.33 6.01 2.75
C LEU A 430 -16.74 7.15 1.79
N HIS A 431 -16.25 7.17 0.55
CA HIS A 431 -16.63 8.20 -0.45
C HIS A 431 -18.06 8.09 -0.95
N GLU A 432 -18.65 6.90 -0.89
CA GLU A 432 -20.05 6.62 -1.25
C GLU A 432 -21.05 7.01 -0.14
N ILE A 433 -20.56 7.40 1.03
CA ILE A 433 -21.38 8.07 2.04
C ILE A 433 -21.73 9.48 1.50
N VAL A 434 -22.86 9.55 0.81
CA VAL A 434 -23.50 10.80 0.40
C VAL A 434 -24.15 11.43 1.63
N ASP A 435 -23.80 12.69 1.90
CA ASP A 435 -24.52 13.59 2.81
C ASP A 435 -25.87 14.00 2.20
#